data_AF-A0A523VXT7-F1
#
_entry.id   AF-A0A523VXT7-F1
#
_cell.length_a   1.000
_cell.length_b   1.000
_cell.length_c   1.000
_cell.angle_alpha   90.00
_cell.angle_beta   90.00
_cell.angle_gamma   90.00
#
_symmetry.space_group_name_H-M   'P 1'
#
loop_
_entity.id
_entity.type
_entity.pdbx_description
1 polymer ?
#
loop_
_entity_poly.entity_id
_entity_poly.type
_entity_poly.pdbx_seq_one_letter_code
_entity_poly.pdbx_strand_id
1 'polypeptide(L)' 'MADLKLIEVNQKNIAEYAPVCFLNQKNEGYQIKLEWLKKRFSEDLKIKLLYLEKRKKCAGFIEY' A
#
# COMPACT_ATOMS: atom_id res chain seq x y z
N MET A 1 -19.23 -11.90 -9.39
CA MET A 1 -18.67 -11.91 -8.02
C MET A 1 -17.44 -11.02 -7.99
N ALA A 2 -17.33 -10.13 -7.00
CA ALA A 2 -16.20 -9.20 -6.90
C ALA A 2 -14.95 -9.99 -6.51
N ASP A 3 -13.92 -9.89 -7.34
CA ASP A 3 -12.62 -10.53 -7.11
C ASP A 3 -11.81 -9.65 -6.15
N LEU A 4 -12.12 -9.81 -4.86
CA LEU A 4 -11.53 -9.07 -3.75
C LEU A 4 -10.45 -9.94 -3.10
N LYS A 5 -9.23 -9.39 -2.98
CA LYS A 5 -8.13 -10.01 -2.24
C LYS A 5 -7.69 -9.12 -1.10
N LEU A 6 -7.35 -9.74 0.02
CA LEU A 6 -6.67 -9.08 1.12
C LEU A 6 -5.17 -9.30 0.92
N ILE A 7 -4.44 -8.20 0.74
CA ILE A 7 -3.00 -8.20 0.56
C ILE A 7 -2.36 -7.57 1.79
N GLU A 8 -1.42 -8.26 2.42
CA GLU A 8 -0.58 -7.65 3.43
C GLU A 8 0.52 -6.85 2.72
N VAL A 9 0.55 -5.56 2.98
CA VAL A 9 1.53 -4.64 2.42
C VAL A 9 2.70 -4.49 3.39
N ASN A 10 3.90 -4.67 2.86
CA ASN A 10 5.16 -4.58 3.56
C ASN A 10 6.20 -3.85 2.70
N GLN A 11 7.40 -3.69 3.23
CA GLN A 11 8.51 -3.01 2.54
C GLN A 11 8.82 -3.56 1.14
N LYS A 12 8.56 -4.84 0.88
CA LYS A 12 8.90 -5.52 -0.38
C LYS A 12 7.86 -5.29 -1.47
N ASN A 13 6.58 -5.19 -1.10
CA ASN A 13 5.48 -5.16 -2.07
C ASN A 13 4.71 -3.82 -2.11
N ILE A 14 5.05 -2.84 -1.26
CA ILE A 14 4.40 -1.52 -1.25
C ILE A 14 4.51 -0.76 -2.58
N ALA A 15 5.56 -1.01 -3.36
CA ALA A 15 5.70 -0.43 -4.70
C ALA A 15 4.70 -1.04 -5.72
N GLU A 16 4.28 -2.29 -5.52
CA GLU A 16 3.34 -3.02 -6.38
C GLU A 16 1.89 -2.78 -5.94
N TYR A 17 1.63 -2.86 -4.63
CA TYR A 17 0.33 -2.66 -4.02
C TYR A 17 0.29 -1.36 -3.24
N ALA A 18 0.44 -0.26 -3.98
CA ALA A 18 0.33 1.09 -3.45
C ALA A 18 -1.08 1.32 -2.87
N PRO A 19 -1.21 1.68 -1.57
CA PRO A 19 -2.45 2.25 -1.05
C PRO A 19 -2.83 3.47 -1.88
N VAL A 20 -4.12 3.80 -1.94
CA VAL A 20 -4.65 4.95 -2.72
C VAL A 20 -3.94 6.29 -2.48
N CYS A 21 -3.17 6.44 -1.40
CA CYS A 21 -2.37 7.64 -1.13
C CYS A 21 -1.06 7.75 -1.95
N PHE A 22 -0.65 6.71 -2.67
CA PHE A 22 0.63 6.62 -3.38
C PHE A 22 0.45 6.70 -4.90
N LEU A 23 -0.17 7.78 -5.38
CA LEU A 23 -0.60 7.90 -6.79
C LEU A 23 0.49 8.42 -7.73
N ASN A 24 1.48 9.18 -7.24
CA ASN A 24 2.46 9.84 -8.11
C ASN A 24 3.89 9.67 -7.62
N GLN A 25 4.61 8.69 -8.19
CA GLN A 25 6.01 8.40 -7.88
C GLN A 25 6.98 9.54 -8.18
N LYS A 26 6.59 10.46 -9.07
CA LYS A 26 7.39 11.64 -9.44
C LYS A 26 7.26 12.79 -8.44
N ASN A 27 6.32 12.71 -7.50
CA ASN A 27 6.15 13.72 -6.48
C ASN A 27 7.15 13.46 -5.33
N GLU A 28 7.82 14.50 -4.84
CA GLU A 28 8.71 14.40 -3.69
C GLU A 28 8.02 13.81 -2.46
N GLY A 29 6.73 14.14 -2.26
CA GLY A 29 5.91 13.59 -1.19
C GLY A 29 5.75 12.06 -1.24
N TYR A 30 5.86 11.46 -2.43
CA TYR A 30 5.86 9.99 -2.56
C TYR A 30 7.12 9.40 -1.92
N GLN A 31 8.30 9.95 -2.22
CA GLN A 31 9.56 9.44 -1.68
C GLN A 31 9.62 9.63 -0.16
N ILE A 32 9.21 10.80 0.33
CA ILE A 32 9.13 11.08 1.77
C ILE A 32 8.21 10.07 2.48
N LYS A 33 7.02 9.82 1.92
CA LYS A 33 6.06 8.88 2.53
C LYS A 33 6.53 7.43 2.42
N LEU A 34 7.22 7.06 1.33
CA LEU A 34 7.79 5.73 1.14
C LEU A 34 8.87 5.44 2.19
N GLU A 35 9.80 6.37 2.40
CA GLU A 35 10.85 6.23 3.41
C GLU A 35 10.26 6.19 4.84
N TRP A 36 9.26 7.03 5.13
CA TRP A 36 8.54 6.98 6.39
C TRP A 36 7.88 5.61 6.61
N LEU A 37 7.17 5.07 5.61
CA LEU A 37 6.54 3.75 5.73
C LEU A 37 7.55 2.63 5.87
N LYS A 38 8.67 2.66 5.13
CA LYS A 38 9.75 1.68 5.33
C LYS A 38 10.22 1.67 6.78
N LYS A 39 10.43 2.84 7.38
CA LYS A 39 10.78 2.95 8.80
C LYS A 39 9.67 2.36 9.68
N ARG A 40 8.41 2.75 9.49
CA ARG A 40 7.29 2.24 10.29
C ARG A 40 7.10 0.72 10.17
N PHE A 41 7.28 0.14 9.00
CA PHE A 41 7.25 -1.31 8.82
C PHE A 41 8.35 -2.02 9.63
N SER A 42 9.50 -1.38 9.87
CA SER A 42 10.53 -1.93 10.76
C SER A 42 10.16 -1.85 12.25
N GLU A 43 9.16 -1.03 12.58
CA GLU A 43 8.60 -0.85 13.92
C GLU A 43 7.28 -1.62 14.10
N ASP A 44 7.05 -2.65 13.28
CA ASP A 44 5.88 -3.55 13.29
C ASP A 44 4.56 -2.94 12.78
N LEU A 45 4.58 -1.76 12.14
CA LEU A 45 3.40 -1.28 11.40
C LEU A 45 2.99 -2.33 10.36
N LYS A 46 1.71 -2.65 10.28
CA LYS A 46 1.15 -3.53 9.26
C LYS A 46 0.07 -2.82 8.50
N ILE A 47 0.04 -3.06 7.19
CA ILE A 47 -1.00 -2.54 6.32
C ILE A 47 -1.71 -3.72 5.67
N LYS A 48 -3.03 -3.79 5.80
CA LYS A 48 -3.87 -4.74 5.05
C LYS A 48 -4.65 -3.98 4.00
N LEU A 49 -4.39 -4.30 2.75
CA LEU A 49 -5.01 -3.70 1.58
C LEU A 49 -6.13 -4.59 1.06
N LEU A 50 -7.31 -4.01 0.88
CA LEU A 50 -8.40 -4.61 0.13
C LEU A 50 -8.22 -4.27 -1.35
N TYR A 51 -7.85 -5.27 -2.15
CA TYR A 51 -7.48 -5.11 -3.55
C TYR A 51 -8.53 -5.74 -4.48
N LEU A 52 -8.95 -4.99 -5.50
CA LEU A 52 -9.83 -5.45 -6.57
C LEU A 52 -8.98 -5.95 -7.73
N GLU A 53 -8.78 -7.27 -7.82
CA GLU A 53 -7.86 -7.88 -8.78
C GLU A 53 -8.19 -7.50 -10.22
N LYS A 54 -9.47 -7.62 -10.60
CA LYS A 54 -9.93 -7.30 -11.97
C LYS A 54 -9.72 -5.85 -12.38
N ARG A 55 -9.70 -4.92 -11.42
CA ARG A 55 -9.54 -3.48 -11.69
C ARG A 55 -8.15 -2.98 -11.34
N LYS A 56 -7.27 -3.86 -10.84
CA LYS A 56 -5.96 -3.53 -10.28
C LYS A 56 -6.00 -2.32 -9.36
N LYS A 57 -7.03 -2.23 -8.52
CA LYS A 57 -7.34 -1.02 -7.73
C LYS A 57 -7.50 -1.35 -6.25
N CYS A 58 -6.93 -0.51 -5.40
CA CYS A 58 -7.22 -0.49 -3.97
C CYS A 58 -8.68 -0.06 -3.73
N ALA A 59 -9.46 -0.90 -3.06
CA ALA A 59 -10.80 -0.58 -2.57
C ALA A 59 -10.77 0.06 -1.18
N GLY A 60 -9.75 -0.23 -0.38
CA GLY A 60 -9.53 0.32 0.95
C GLY A 60 -8.34 -0.32 1.63
N PHE A 61 -7.92 0.19 2.78
CA PHE A 61 -6.87 -0.41 3.60
C PHE A 61 -7.09 -0.10 5.08
N ILE A 62 -6.46 -0.89 5.94
CA ILE A 62 -6.31 -0.62 7.38
C ILE A 62 -4.83 -0.64 7.74
N GLU A 63 -4.46 0.17 8.73
CA GLU A 63 -3.12 0.27 9.31
C GLU A 63 -3.24 -0.10 10.80
N TYR A 64 -2.35 -0.96 11.31
CA TYR A 64 -2.38 -1.47 12.68
C TYR A 64 -0.99 -1.84 13.19
#